data_AF-A0A0A2IL32-F1
#
_entry.id   AF-A0A0A2IL32-F1
#
_cell.length_a   1.000
_cell.length_b   1.000
_cell.length_c   1.000
_cell.angle_alpha   90.00
_cell.angle_beta   90.00
_cell.angle_gamma   90.00
#
_symmetry.space_group_name_H-M   'P 1'
#
loop_
_entity.id
_entity.type
_entity.pdbx_description
1 polymer ?
#
loop_
_entity_poly.entity_id
_entity_poly.type
_entity_poly.pdbx_seq_one_letter_code
_entity_poly.pdbx_strand_id
1 'polypeptide(L)'
;MLGPCSSSEEYFKAHIRLILDLIIQESYVNCPVDAFLIHRFLPETAPEIVSRNDLDDGKFYLKHADEKGDQILVDNDFNITGIIDWEWAQADSKSAAFNSLIVLLPMADYCEGADHIGEDEVFFAECFEEKGYPDLWDIVRNGRLLHRFQFCCGYDLDDWDGSIGLFFGLLKILGIEGDSSRETWKAEAL
;
A
#
# COMPACT_ATOMS: atom_id res chain seq x y z
N MET A 1 16.85 1.96 10.52
CA MET A 1 16.08 3.21 10.45
C MET A 1 16.25 3.74 9.04
N LEU A 2 15.15 3.86 8.30
CA LEU A 2 15.15 4.44 6.95
C LEU A 2 15.11 5.96 7.05
N GLY A 3 15.91 6.64 6.23
CA GLY A 3 15.89 8.09 6.10
C GLY A 3 17.00 8.84 6.86
N PRO A 4 16.91 10.19 6.92
CA PRO A 4 15.79 11.00 6.42
C PRO A 4 15.66 10.96 4.88
N CYS A 5 14.43 10.99 4.38
CA CYS A 5 14.11 11.05 2.96
C CYS A 5 13.47 12.41 2.63
N SER A 6 13.78 12.96 1.47
CA SER A 6 13.28 14.26 1.00
C SER A 6 12.02 14.17 0.14
N SER A 7 11.63 12.96 -0.28
CA SER A 7 10.43 12.68 -1.08
C SER A 7 9.92 11.24 -0.84
N SER A 8 8.66 10.99 -1.20
CA SER A 8 8.07 9.64 -1.19
C SER A 8 8.83 8.68 -2.11
N GLU A 9 9.33 9.16 -3.25
CA GLU A 9 10.14 8.34 -4.17
C GLU A 9 11.44 7.88 -3.51
N GLU A 10 12.14 8.78 -2.81
CA GLU A 10 13.36 8.43 -2.09
C GLU A 10 13.08 7.44 -0.96
N TYR A 11 11.97 7.64 -0.23
CA TYR A 11 11.51 6.72 0.80
C TYR A 11 11.24 5.32 0.25
N PHE A 12 10.43 5.20 -0.81
CA PHE A 12 10.11 3.90 -1.39
C PHE A 12 11.35 3.19 -1.90
N LYS A 13 12.24 3.89 -2.62
CA LYS A 13 13.51 3.30 -3.09
C LYS A 13 14.40 2.84 -1.94
N ALA A 14 14.49 3.61 -0.86
CA ALA A 14 15.26 3.22 0.32
C ALA A 14 14.63 2.01 1.03
N HIS A 15 13.30 2.00 1.18
CA HIS A 15 12.56 0.92 1.81
C HIS A 15 12.68 -0.40 1.02
N ILE A 16 12.47 -0.36 -0.29
CA ILE A 16 12.61 -1.54 -1.14
C ILE A 16 14.04 -2.10 -1.10
N ARG A 17 15.06 -1.25 -1.09
CA ARG A 17 16.46 -1.70 -0.92
C ARG A 17 16.69 -2.42 0.40
N LEU A 18 16.13 -1.89 1.50
CA LEU A 18 16.18 -2.56 2.79
C LEU A 18 15.54 -3.95 2.73
N ILE A 19 14.37 -4.07 2.09
CA ILE A 19 13.69 -5.37 1.96
C ILE A 19 14.49 -6.34 1.09
N LEU A 20 15.10 -5.88 0.00
CA LEU A 20 16.01 -6.71 -0.81
C LEU A 20 17.20 -7.23 0.01
N ASP A 21 17.81 -6.39 0.84
CA ASP A 21 18.90 -6.79 1.73
C ASP A 21 18.42 -7.83 2.76
N LEU A 22 17.20 -7.71 3.27
CA LEU A 22 16.59 -8.68 4.18
C LEU A 22 16.28 -10.02 3.49
N ILE A 23 15.81 -10.00 2.24
CA ILE A 23 15.57 -11.23 1.45
C ILE A 23 16.89 -11.99 1.26
N ILE A 24 17.99 -11.27 0.99
CA ILE A 24 19.33 -11.87 0.91
C ILE A 24 19.78 -12.45 2.26
N GLN A 25 19.32 -11.88 3.38
CA GLN A 25 19.54 -12.37 4.75
C GLN A 25 18.51 -13.41 5.22
N GLU A 26 17.82 -14.07 4.29
CA GLU A 26 16.86 -15.16 4.54
C GLU A 26 15.47 -14.73 5.06
N SER A 27 14.99 -13.52 4.77
CA SER A 27 13.53 -13.28 4.79
C SER A 27 12.84 -13.94 3.58
N TYR A 28 11.52 -14.17 3.65
CA TYR A 28 10.74 -14.87 2.60
C TYR A 28 11.24 -16.29 2.28
N VAL A 29 11.58 -17.10 3.30
CA VAL A 29 12.19 -18.44 3.14
C VAL A 29 11.40 -19.37 2.21
N ASN A 30 10.08 -19.23 2.14
CA ASN A 30 9.22 -20.10 1.33
C ASN A 30 9.20 -19.72 -0.16
N CYS A 31 9.62 -18.51 -0.53
CA CYS A 31 9.46 -17.92 -1.86
C CYS A 31 10.55 -16.88 -2.24
N PRO A 32 11.84 -17.09 -1.89
CA PRO A 32 12.84 -16.02 -1.90
C PRO A 32 13.13 -15.47 -3.30
N VAL A 33 13.09 -16.32 -4.33
CA VAL A 33 13.32 -15.90 -5.73
C VAL A 33 12.22 -14.99 -6.23
N ASP A 34 10.96 -15.37 -6.03
CA ASP A 34 9.84 -14.56 -6.52
C ASP A 34 9.76 -13.24 -5.74
N ALA A 35 9.93 -13.29 -4.41
CA ALA A 35 10.01 -12.10 -3.57
C ALA A 35 11.13 -11.17 -4.05
N PHE A 36 12.33 -11.70 -4.33
CA PHE A 36 13.44 -10.91 -4.85
C PHE A 36 13.12 -10.25 -6.20
N LEU A 37 12.51 -10.99 -7.14
CA LEU A 37 12.16 -10.46 -8.46
C LEU A 37 11.12 -9.33 -8.37
N ILE A 38 10.07 -9.52 -7.57
CA ILE A 38 9.05 -8.49 -7.33
C ILE A 38 9.71 -7.23 -6.76
N HIS A 39 10.46 -7.36 -5.65
CA HIS A 39 11.07 -6.21 -4.99
C HIS A 39 12.15 -5.55 -5.86
N ARG A 40 12.83 -6.29 -6.75
CA ARG A 40 13.78 -5.70 -7.70
C ARG A 40 13.10 -4.84 -8.77
N PHE A 41 11.87 -5.16 -9.14
CA PHE A 41 11.09 -4.45 -10.15
C PHE A 41 10.46 -3.15 -9.62
N LEU A 42 9.97 -3.15 -8.38
CA LEU A 42 9.24 -2.02 -7.79
C LEU A 42 9.93 -0.64 -7.88
N PRO A 43 11.26 -0.50 -7.70
CA PRO A 43 11.95 0.80 -7.77
C PRO A 43 11.80 1.49 -9.14
N GLU A 44 11.59 0.73 -10.22
CA GLU A 44 11.39 1.26 -11.57
C GLU A 44 9.98 1.85 -11.75
N THR A 45 9.00 1.35 -11.00
CA THR A 45 7.61 1.84 -11.02
C THR A 45 7.35 3.01 -10.08
N ALA A 46 8.17 3.17 -9.03
CA ALA A 46 7.98 4.19 -7.99
C ALA A 46 7.76 5.63 -8.53
N PRO A 47 8.50 6.11 -9.56
CA PRO A 47 8.27 7.45 -10.11
C PRO A 47 6.86 7.62 -10.70
N GLU A 48 6.33 6.59 -11.37
CA GLU A 48 4.98 6.62 -11.94
C GLU A 48 3.91 6.65 -10.84
N ILE A 49 4.08 5.85 -9.78
CA ILE A 49 3.19 5.85 -8.62
C ILE A 49 3.14 7.24 -7.98
N VAL A 50 4.29 7.83 -7.71
CA VAL A 50 4.39 9.16 -7.09
C VAL A 50 3.77 10.23 -8.01
N SER A 51 3.95 10.14 -9.32
CA SER A 51 3.38 11.11 -10.28
C SER A 51 1.86 11.11 -10.35
N ARG A 52 1.20 10.00 -9.97
CA ARG A 52 -0.26 9.84 -9.97
C ARG A 52 -0.91 10.29 -8.65
N ASN A 53 -0.12 10.71 -7.66
CA ASN A 53 -0.59 11.26 -6.38
C ASN A 53 -0.53 12.80 -6.39
N ASP A 54 -1.30 13.44 -7.27
CA ASP A 54 -1.26 14.88 -7.52
C ASP A 54 -1.81 15.75 -6.38
N LEU A 55 -2.49 15.12 -5.41
CA LEU A 55 -3.01 15.76 -4.20
C LEU A 55 -1.95 15.94 -3.09
N ASP A 56 -0.75 15.39 -3.25
CA ASP A 56 0.36 15.61 -2.32
C ASP A 56 0.82 17.08 -2.31
N ASP A 57 0.85 17.70 -1.13
CA ASP A 57 1.15 19.13 -0.96
C ASP A 57 2.59 19.41 -0.51
N GLY A 58 3.47 18.42 -0.65
CA GLY A 58 4.87 18.47 -0.21
C GLY A 58 5.07 18.45 1.31
N LYS A 59 4.00 18.29 2.09
CA LYS A 59 4.08 18.10 3.55
C LYS A 59 4.00 16.62 3.90
N PHE A 60 4.43 16.32 5.11
CA PHE A 60 4.28 15.01 5.72
C PHE A 60 3.26 15.06 6.86
N TYR A 61 2.52 13.97 7.00
CA TYR A 61 1.43 13.81 7.97
C TYR A 61 1.69 12.58 8.83
N LEU A 62 1.28 12.63 10.09
CA LEU A 62 1.40 11.48 10.99
C LEU A 62 0.41 10.39 10.60
N LYS A 63 0.91 9.18 10.33
CA LYS A 63 0.14 7.97 10.02
C LYS A 63 0.35 6.93 11.13
N HIS A 64 -0.71 6.23 11.53
CA HIS A 64 -0.68 5.19 12.58
C HIS A 64 0.15 3.95 12.18
N ALA A 65 0.22 3.65 10.89
CA ALA A 65 0.87 2.48 10.26
C ALA A 65 0.25 1.11 10.57
N ASP A 66 -0.32 0.90 11.76
CA ASP A 66 -1.11 -0.30 12.08
C ASP A 66 -2.61 -0.04 11.79
N GLU A 67 -3.12 -0.57 10.67
CA GLU A 67 -4.42 -0.20 10.07
C GLU A 67 -5.46 -1.35 10.08
N LYS A 68 -5.28 -2.35 10.97
CA LYS A 68 -6.15 -3.54 11.09
C LYS A 68 -7.46 -3.32 11.87
N GLY A 69 -7.58 -2.19 12.58
CA GLY A 69 -8.80 -1.72 13.24
C GLY A 69 -8.93 -2.05 14.73
N ASP A 70 -8.15 -3.01 15.26
CA ASP A 70 -8.19 -3.40 16.68
C ASP A 70 -7.55 -2.37 17.62
N GLN A 71 -6.85 -1.38 17.06
CA GLN A 71 -6.26 -0.25 17.76
C GLN A 71 -7.28 0.85 18.17
N ILE A 72 -8.53 0.77 17.69
CA ILE A 72 -9.57 1.78 17.94
C ILE A 72 -10.35 1.43 19.21
N LEU A 73 -10.29 2.30 20.22
CA LEU A 73 -11.07 2.15 21.45
C LEU A 73 -12.42 2.84 21.31
N VAL A 74 -13.49 2.17 21.75
CA VAL A 74 -14.86 2.69 21.73
C VAL A 74 -15.53 2.61 23.10
N ASP A 75 -16.50 3.50 23.34
CA ASP A 75 -17.41 3.39 24.49
C ASP A 75 -18.59 2.43 24.21
N ASN A 76 -19.56 2.35 25.12
CA ASN A 76 -20.73 1.49 25.00
C ASN A 76 -21.68 1.89 23.85
N ASP A 77 -21.57 3.12 23.35
CA ASP A 77 -22.37 3.66 22.24
C ASP A 77 -21.58 3.65 20.91
N PHE A 78 -20.43 2.99 20.88
CA PHE A 78 -19.51 2.90 19.75
C PHE A 78 -18.86 4.24 19.33
N ASN A 79 -18.83 5.24 20.22
CA ASN A 79 -18.06 6.45 19.95
C ASN A 79 -16.56 6.15 20.12
N ILE A 80 -15.73 6.62 19.19
CA ILE A 80 -14.27 6.53 19.30
C ILE A 80 -13.81 7.34 20.52
N THR A 81 -13.16 6.68 21.47
CA THR A 81 -12.62 7.28 22.71
C THR A 81 -11.10 7.38 22.73
N GLY A 82 -10.41 6.61 21.86
CA GLY A 82 -8.96 6.62 21.77
C GLY A 82 -8.44 5.78 20.62
N ILE A 83 -7.16 6.00 20.30
CA ILE A 83 -6.38 5.21 19.33
C ILE A 83 -5.07 4.85 20.05
N ILE A 84 -4.76 3.55 20.14
CA ILE A 84 -3.58 3.01 20.84
C ILE A 84 -2.61 2.35 19.85
N ASP A 85 -1.49 1.79 20.32
CA ASP A 85 -0.51 1.05 19.49
C ASP A 85 0.25 1.88 18.43
N TRP A 86 0.61 3.12 18.79
CA TRP A 86 1.39 4.07 17.96
C TRP A 86 2.87 3.70 17.75
N GLU A 87 3.31 2.47 18.07
CA GLU A 87 4.74 2.13 18.07
C GLU A 87 5.39 2.16 16.68
N TRP A 88 4.61 2.03 15.60
CA TRP A 88 5.07 2.11 14.22
C TRP A 88 4.64 3.39 13.51
N ALA A 89 4.12 4.36 14.26
CA ALA A 89 3.67 5.61 13.69
C ALA A 89 4.80 6.32 12.94
N GLN A 90 4.50 6.76 11.73
CA GLN A 90 5.47 7.39 10.84
C GLN A 90 4.90 8.62 10.16
N ALA A 91 5.79 9.46 9.64
CA ALA A 91 5.40 10.57 8.79
C ALA A 91 5.31 10.07 7.34
N ASP A 92 4.23 10.37 6.63
CA ASP A 92 3.99 9.94 5.26
C ASP A 92 3.41 11.08 4.41
N SER A 93 3.38 10.92 3.09
CA SER A 93 2.75 11.90 2.20
C SER A 93 1.25 11.98 2.45
N LYS A 94 0.60 13.06 1.99
CA LYS A 94 -0.84 13.25 2.19
C LYS A 94 -1.66 12.09 1.64
N SER A 95 -1.33 11.66 0.42
CA SER A 95 -2.02 10.58 -0.28
C SER A 95 -1.85 9.24 0.45
N ALA A 96 -0.70 9.00 1.08
CA ALA A 96 -0.46 7.78 1.84
C ALA A 96 -1.07 7.80 3.25
N ALA A 97 -1.05 8.97 3.91
CA ALA A 97 -1.54 9.15 5.27
C ALA A 97 -3.07 9.16 5.37
N PHE A 98 -3.75 9.58 4.31
CA PHE A 98 -5.22 9.68 4.26
C PHE A 98 -5.87 8.74 3.24
N ASN A 99 -5.13 7.73 2.77
CA ASN A 99 -5.72 6.66 1.98
C ASN A 99 -6.71 5.83 2.83
N SER A 100 -7.49 4.96 2.19
CA SER A 100 -8.40 4.07 2.91
C SER A 100 -7.64 3.16 3.89
N LEU A 101 -8.18 2.98 5.10
CA LEU A 101 -7.57 2.07 6.07
C LEU A 101 -7.64 0.62 5.58
N ILE A 102 -6.63 -0.17 5.93
CA ILE A 102 -6.54 -1.57 5.50
C ILE A 102 -7.75 -2.41 5.92
N VAL A 103 -8.27 -2.17 7.12
CA VAL A 103 -9.48 -2.83 7.64
C VAL A 103 -10.75 -2.57 6.79
N LEU A 104 -10.78 -1.51 5.97
CA LEU A 104 -11.90 -1.17 5.11
C LEU A 104 -11.79 -1.76 3.70
N LEU A 105 -10.63 -2.34 3.35
CA LEU A 105 -10.41 -2.91 2.02
C LEU A 105 -11.28 -4.17 1.84
N PRO A 106 -11.84 -4.41 0.64
CA PRO A 106 -12.45 -5.69 0.29
C PRO A 106 -11.35 -6.74 0.11
N MET A 107 -10.78 -7.24 1.21
CA MET A 107 -9.49 -7.93 1.22
C MET A 107 -9.43 -9.15 0.29
N ALA A 108 -10.52 -9.92 0.19
CA ALA A 108 -10.60 -11.07 -0.72
C ALA A 108 -10.42 -10.64 -2.19
N ASP A 109 -11.28 -9.74 -2.67
CA ASP A 109 -11.21 -9.22 -4.05
C ASP A 109 -9.88 -8.48 -4.30
N TYR A 110 -9.39 -7.76 -3.29
CA TYR A 110 -8.14 -7.01 -3.36
C TYR A 110 -6.94 -7.93 -3.60
N CYS A 111 -6.83 -9.03 -2.83
CA CYS A 111 -5.83 -10.08 -2.99
C CYS A 111 -5.97 -10.83 -4.31
N GLU A 112 -7.18 -10.97 -4.85
CA GLU A 112 -7.42 -11.56 -6.19
C GLU A 112 -7.05 -10.61 -7.35
N GLY A 113 -6.61 -9.38 -7.07
CA GLY A 113 -6.20 -8.42 -8.10
C GLY A 113 -7.34 -7.52 -8.61
N ALA A 114 -8.47 -7.43 -7.89
CA ALA A 114 -9.56 -6.53 -8.24
C ALA A 114 -9.24 -5.06 -7.91
N ASP A 115 -9.57 -4.15 -8.82
CA ASP A 115 -9.15 -2.74 -8.73
C ASP A 115 -10.24 -1.80 -8.19
N HIS A 116 -11.42 -2.32 -7.85
CA HIS A 116 -12.51 -1.52 -7.30
C HIS A 116 -12.28 -1.19 -5.82
N ILE A 117 -13.03 -0.21 -5.33
CA ILE A 117 -13.15 0.06 -3.89
C ILE A 117 -14.38 -0.66 -3.33
N GLY A 118 -14.32 -1.04 -2.05
CA GLY A 118 -15.42 -1.66 -1.32
C GLY A 118 -16.46 -0.66 -0.82
N GLU A 119 -17.59 -1.16 -0.33
CA GLU A 119 -18.67 -0.32 0.23
C GLU A 119 -18.19 0.47 1.47
N ASP A 120 -17.36 -0.13 2.31
CA ASP A 120 -16.79 0.52 3.50
C ASP A 120 -15.85 1.68 3.14
N GLU A 121 -15.05 1.52 2.08
CA GLU A 121 -14.18 2.59 1.58
C GLU A 121 -15.00 3.73 0.96
N VAL A 122 -16.09 3.40 0.25
CA VAL A 122 -17.04 4.39 -0.29
C VAL A 122 -17.64 5.20 0.85
N PHE A 123 -18.15 4.54 1.89
CA PHE A 123 -18.73 5.19 3.05
C PHE A 123 -17.70 6.07 3.78
N PHE A 124 -16.45 5.59 3.92
CA PHE A 124 -15.37 6.36 4.52
C PHE A 124 -15.02 7.61 3.71
N ALA A 125 -15.00 7.52 2.38
CA ALA A 125 -14.81 8.69 1.52
C ALA A 125 -15.95 9.71 1.69
N GLU A 126 -17.21 9.26 1.69
CA GLU A 126 -18.39 10.11 1.87
C GLU A 126 -18.33 10.90 3.20
N CYS A 127 -17.84 10.27 4.27
CA CYS A 127 -17.62 10.95 5.55
C CYS A 127 -16.66 12.15 5.44
N PHE A 128 -15.65 12.09 4.56
CA PHE A 128 -14.76 13.23 4.31
C PHE A 128 -15.47 14.34 3.55
N GLU A 129 -16.26 14.00 2.53
CA GLU A 129 -17.03 14.96 1.75
C GLU A 129 -18.05 15.71 2.63
N GLU A 130 -18.79 14.99 3.47
CA GLU A 130 -19.74 15.58 4.43
C GLU A 130 -19.08 16.54 5.43
N LYS A 131 -17.81 16.27 5.78
CA LYS A 131 -17.00 17.12 6.67
C LYS A 131 -16.32 18.28 5.92
N GLY A 132 -16.48 18.38 4.60
CA GLY A 132 -15.91 19.46 3.78
C GLY A 132 -14.47 19.24 3.34
N TYR A 133 -14.03 17.98 3.24
CA TYR A 133 -12.69 17.58 2.78
C TYR A 133 -12.76 16.80 1.45
N PRO A 134 -13.11 17.47 0.33
CA PRO A 134 -13.26 16.82 -0.97
C PRO A 134 -11.93 16.26 -1.53
N ASP A 135 -10.80 16.81 -1.08
CA ASP A 135 -9.46 16.30 -1.39
C ASP A 135 -9.19 14.94 -0.71
N LEU A 136 -9.61 14.76 0.54
CA LEU A 136 -9.47 13.48 1.24
C LEU A 136 -10.44 12.43 0.70
N TRP A 137 -11.65 12.84 0.32
CA TRP A 137 -12.58 11.98 -0.43
C TRP A 137 -11.92 11.44 -1.70
N ASP A 138 -11.23 12.30 -2.46
CA ASP A 138 -10.59 11.94 -3.72
C ASP A 138 -9.42 10.96 -3.50
N ILE A 139 -8.59 11.23 -2.48
CA ILE A 139 -7.51 10.33 -2.05
C ILE A 139 -8.04 8.93 -1.75
N VAL A 140 -9.10 8.80 -0.95
CA VAL A 140 -9.66 7.50 -0.58
C VAL A 140 -10.19 6.76 -1.81
N ARG A 141 -10.90 7.45 -2.71
CA ARG A 141 -11.49 6.81 -3.90
C ARG A 141 -10.49 6.38 -4.95
N ASN A 142 -9.40 7.14 -5.10
CA ASN A 142 -8.42 6.93 -6.17
C ASN A 142 -7.07 6.37 -5.67
N GLY A 143 -6.93 6.12 -4.36
CA GLY A 143 -5.71 5.65 -3.72
C GLY A 143 -5.36 4.16 -3.92
N ARG A 144 -6.16 3.39 -4.68
CA ARG A 144 -5.94 1.94 -4.88
C ARG A 144 -4.55 1.60 -5.44
N LEU A 145 -4.05 2.41 -6.38
CA LEU A 145 -2.73 2.21 -6.97
C LEU A 145 -1.63 2.30 -5.91
N LEU A 146 -1.71 3.31 -5.04
CA LEU A 146 -0.76 3.50 -3.95
C LEU A 146 -0.83 2.34 -2.95
N HIS A 147 -2.03 1.85 -2.59
CA HIS A 147 -2.17 0.65 -1.77
C HIS A 147 -1.45 -0.55 -2.39
N ARG A 148 -1.76 -0.89 -3.65
CA ARG A 148 -1.12 -2.04 -4.31
C ARG A 148 0.40 -1.93 -4.28
N PHE A 149 0.93 -0.76 -4.58
CA PHE A 149 2.36 -0.52 -4.55
C PHE A 149 2.95 -0.67 -3.14
N GLN A 150 2.33 -0.08 -2.12
CA GLN A 150 2.77 -0.17 -0.72
C GLN A 150 2.74 -1.61 -0.20
N PHE A 151 1.69 -2.37 -0.53
CA PHE A 151 1.60 -3.79 -0.17
C PHE A 151 2.74 -4.60 -0.79
N CYS A 152 3.02 -4.39 -2.08
CA CYS A 152 4.13 -5.06 -2.76
C CYS A 152 5.51 -4.69 -2.18
N CYS A 153 5.65 -3.52 -1.56
CA CYS A 153 6.93 -3.06 -1.01
C CYS A 153 7.39 -3.82 0.24
N GLY A 154 6.52 -4.57 0.93
CA GLY A 154 6.94 -5.32 2.11
C GLY A 154 5.85 -5.64 3.14
N TYR A 155 4.57 -5.74 2.75
CA TYR A 155 3.55 -6.26 3.66
C TYR A 155 3.80 -7.75 3.90
N ASP A 156 3.92 -8.16 5.16
CA ASP A 156 4.15 -9.55 5.56
C ASP A 156 2.85 -10.34 5.38
N LEU A 157 2.66 -10.89 4.18
CA LEU A 157 1.57 -11.79 3.89
C LEU A 157 2.09 -13.21 4.07
N ASP A 158 1.63 -13.87 5.13
CA ASP A 158 1.80 -15.32 5.33
C ASP A 158 1.29 -16.12 4.12
N ASP A 159 0.35 -15.54 3.36
CA ASP A 159 -0.18 -16.07 2.10
C ASP A 159 0.58 -15.56 0.87
N TRP A 160 1.36 -16.47 0.28
CA TRP A 160 2.12 -16.19 -0.93
C TRP A 160 1.24 -16.02 -2.17
N ASP A 161 0.13 -16.74 -2.27
CA ASP A 161 -0.75 -16.64 -3.45
C ASP A 161 -1.46 -15.27 -3.48
N GLY A 162 -1.87 -14.76 -2.31
CA GLY A 162 -2.35 -13.38 -2.16
C GLY A 162 -1.29 -12.34 -2.55
N SER A 163 -0.04 -12.51 -2.12
CA SER A 163 1.08 -11.61 -2.50
C SER A 163 1.26 -11.49 -4.01
N ILE A 164 1.09 -12.61 -4.72
CA ILE A 164 1.18 -12.67 -6.18
C ILE A 164 0.00 -11.93 -6.84
N GLY A 165 -1.23 -12.14 -6.37
CA GLY A 165 -2.39 -11.44 -6.90
C GLY A 165 -2.32 -9.92 -6.69
N LEU A 166 -1.73 -9.47 -5.58
CA LEU A 166 -1.45 -8.05 -5.34
C LEU A 166 -0.50 -7.46 -6.38
N PHE A 167 0.59 -8.18 -6.68
CA PHE A 167 1.59 -7.77 -7.65
C PHE A 167 1.04 -7.72 -9.08
N PHE A 168 0.31 -8.73 -9.54
CA PHE A 168 -0.29 -8.71 -10.87
C PHE A 168 -1.38 -7.65 -10.99
N GLY A 169 -2.17 -7.43 -9.93
CA GLY A 169 -3.08 -6.28 -9.88
C GLY A 169 -2.34 -4.94 -10.03
N LEU A 170 -1.14 -4.78 -9.47
CA LEU A 170 -0.32 -3.58 -9.65
C LEU A 170 0.09 -3.42 -11.12
N LEU A 171 0.60 -4.48 -11.75
CA LEU A 171 1.00 -4.47 -13.17
C LEU A 171 -0.16 -4.11 -14.10
N LYS A 172 -1.35 -4.64 -13.81
CA LYS A 172 -2.58 -4.34 -14.54
C LYS A 172 -2.95 -2.86 -14.48
N ILE A 173 -2.93 -2.23 -13.30
CA ILE A 173 -3.23 -0.78 -13.17
C ILE A 173 -2.16 0.09 -13.86
N LEU A 174 -0.92 -0.38 -13.90
CA LEU A 174 0.17 0.28 -14.62
C LEU A 174 0.11 0.05 -16.15
N GLY A 175 -0.75 -0.85 -16.62
CA GLY A 175 -0.85 -1.21 -18.04
C GLY A 175 0.38 -1.97 -18.57
N ILE A 176 1.10 -2.65 -17.67
CA ILE A 176 2.31 -3.43 -17.98
C ILE A 176 1.95 -4.85 -18.39
N GLU A 177 0.77 -5.34 -18.03
CA GLU A 177 0.26 -6.63 -18.51
C GLU A 177 -0.24 -6.57 -19.96
N GLY A 178 0.34 -7.42 -20.81
CA GLY A 178 -0.40 -8.14 -21.85
C GLY A 178 -0.91 -9.49 -21.32
N ASP A 179 -1.38 -10.40 -22.18
CA ASP A 179 -1.84 -11.77 -21.86
C ASP A 179 -0.77 -12.71 -21.22
N SER A 180 0.32 -12.16 -20.67
CA SER A 180 1.46 -12.91 -20.14
C SER A 180 1.11 -13.61 -18.83
N SER A 181 1.26 -14.93 -18.81
CA SER A 181 1.11 -15.72 -17.58
C SER A 181 2.21 -15.39 -16.55
N ARG A 182 1.98 -15.76 -15.28
CA ARG A 182 2.96 -15.64 -14.19
C ARG A 182 4.35 -16.19 -14.57
N GLU A 183 4.38 -17.33 -15.25
CA GLU A 183 5.60 -17.99 -15.70
C GLU A 183 6.32 -17.19 -16.78
N THR A 184 5.56 -16.50 -17.63
CA THR A 184 6.10 -15.63 -18.68
C THR A 184 6.79 -14.42 -18.08
N TRP A 185 6.12 -13.71 -17.16
CA TRP A 185 6.72 -12.57 -16.45
C TRP A 185 7.98 -12.99 -15.68
N LYS A 186 7.94 -14.12 -14.97
CA LYS A 186 9.10 -14.63 -14.24
C LYS A 186 10.28 -14.96 -15.16
N ALA A 187 10.02 -15.53 -16.34
CA ALA A 187 11.07 -15.84 -17.32
C ALA A 187 11.71 -14.58 -17.90
N GLU A 188 10.97 -13.48 -18.04
CA GLU A 188 11.48 -12.18 -18.50
C GLU A 188 12.26 -11.43 -17.41
N ALA A 189 11.91 -11.64 -16.14
CA ALA A 189 12.52 -10.96 -14.99
C ALA A 189 13.86 -11.60 -14.51
N LEU A 190 14.14 -12.85 -14.89
CA LEU A 190 15.36 -13.60 -14.53
C LEU A 190 16.58 -13.19 -15.38
#